data_AF-A0A290ZKU6-F1
#
_entry.id   AF-A0A290ZKU6-F1
#
_cell.length_a   1.000
_cell.length_b   1.000
_cell.length_c   1.000
_cell.angle_alpha   90.00
_cell.angle_beta   90.00
_cell.angle_gamma   90.00
#
_symmetry.space_group_name_H-M   'P 1'
#
loop_
_entity.id
_entity.type
_entity.pdbx_description
1 polymer ?
#
loop_
_entity_poly.entity_id
_entity_poly.type
_entity_poly.pdbx_seq_one_letter_code
_entity_poly.pdbx_strand_id
1 'polypeptide(L)'
;MSINRGRVRWQCRRALLELDLVLTRFLEQHFDRLTDDQLADLDDLLRCDDYDIWAMVNGSKACEADRWKEMIGLLSQRAPGA
;
A
#
# COMPACT_ATOMS: atom_id res chain seq x y z
N MET A 1 7.36 -11.51 15.48
CA MET A 1 6.56 -12.33 14.55
C MET A 1 7.14 -12.18 13.15
N SER A 2 7.46 -13.27 12.46
CA SER A 2 7.87 -13.18 11.05
C SER A 2 6.64 -12.89 10.19
N ILE A 3 6.67 -11.78 9.45
CA ILE A 3 5.57 -11.40 8.54
C ILE A 3 5.67 -12.25 7.29
N ASN A 4 4.53 -12.83 6.87
CA ASN A 4 4.49 -13.67 5.69
C ASN A 4 4.29 -12.81 4.43
N ARG A 5 5.36 -12.59 3.66
CA ARG A 5 5.33 -11.81 2.40
C ARG A 5 4.32 -12.35 1.39
N GLY A 6 4.14 -13.67 1.31
CA GLY A 6 3.15 -14.28 0.41
C GLY A 6 1.71 -13.88 0.78
N ARG A 7 1.40 -13.82 2.08
CA ARG A 7 0.11 -13.34 2.60
C ARG A 7 -0.10 -11.86 2.28
N VAL A 8 0.89 -11.01 2.57
CA VAL A 8 0.80 -9.56 2.30
C VAL A 8 0.57 -9.30 0.81
N ARG A 9 1.33 -9.98 -0.06
CA ARG A 9 1.15 -9.88 -1.52
C ARG A 9 -0.25 -10.30 -1.96
N TRP A 10 -0.84 -11.31 -1.33
CA TRP A 10 -2.20 -11.74 -1.63
C TRP A 10 -3.25 -10.72 -1.17
N GLN A 11 -3.06 -10.10 0.01
CA GLN A 11 -3.94 -9.04 0.54
C GLN A 11 -3.94 -7.74 -0.29
N CYS A 12 -2.95 -7.57 -1.17
CA CYS A 12 -2.91 -6.44 -2.11
C CYS A 12 -3.93 -6.56 -3.26
N ARG A 13 -4.57 -7.73 -3.46
CA ARG A 13 -5.59 -7.91 -4.50
C ARG A 13 -6.92 -7.35 -4.01
N ARG A 14 -7.47 -6.35 -4.70
CA ARG A 14 -8.66 -5.61 -4.25
C ARG A 14 -9.75 -5.57 -5.32
N ALA A 15 -11.00 -5.39 -4.88
CA ALA A 15 -12.14 -5.28 -5.80
C ALA A 15 -12.24 -3.88 -6.42
N LEU A 16 -11.76 -2.85 -5.70
CA LEU A 16 -11.67 -1.50 -6.19
C LEU A 16 -10.54 -1.38 -7.21
N LEU A 17 -10.88 -1.16 -8.48
CA LEU A 17 -9.95 -1.20 -9.62
C LEU A 17 -8.80 -0.19 -9.47
N GLU A 18 -9.11 1.03 -9.05
CA GLU A 18 -8.10 2.08 -8.90
C GLU A 18 -7.05 1.72 -7.84
N LEU A 19 -7.51 1.13 -6.73
CA LEU A 19 -6.62 0.66 -5.67
C LEU A 19 -5.84 -0.57 -6.11
N ASP A 20 -6.47 -1.52 -6.80
CA ASP A 20 -5.83 -2.72 -7.32
C ASP A 20 -4.70 -2.40 -8.32
N LEU A 21 -4.92 -1.41 -9.19
CA LEU A 21 -3.89 -0.92 -10.14
C LEU A 21 -2.69 -0.30 -9.40
N VAL A 22 -2.94 0.53 -8.38
CA VAL A 22 -1.87 1.13 -7.58
C VAL A 22 -1.08 0.06 -6.83
N LEU A 23 -1.77 -0.88 -6.17
CA LEU A 23 -1.15 -1.96 -5.42
C LEU A 23 -0.35 -2.89 -6.33
N THR A 24 -0.88 -3.25 -7.50
CA THR A 24 -0.17 -4.08 -8.49
C THR A 24 1.14 -3.44 -8.94
N ARG A 25 1.09 -2.15 -9.30
CA ARG A 25 2.28 -1.37 -9.68
C ARG A 25 3.30 -1.28 -8.53
N PHE A 26 2.83 -1.03 -7.32
CA PHE A 26 3.67 -1.00 -6.12
C PHE A 26 4.34 -2.35 -5.87
N LEU A 27 3.60 -3.45 -6.06
CA LEU A 27 4.12 -4.81 -5.91
C LEU A 27 5.28 -5.11 -6.88
N GLU A 28 5.23 -4.57 -8.10
CA GLU A 28 6.27 -4.76 -9.11
C GLU A 28 7.53 -3.92 -8.84
N GLN A 29 7.37 -2.73 -8.25
CA GLN A 29 8.47 -1.74 -8.16
C GLN A 29 9.16 -1.73 -6.78
N HIS A 30 8.40 -1.95 -5.71
CA HIS A 30 8.87 -1.70 -4.35
C HIS A 30 8.82 -2.94 -3.44
N PHE A 31 7.89 -3.87 -3.65
CA PHE A 31 7.60 -4.93 -2.67
C PHE A 31 8.78 -5.83 -2.34
N ASP A 32 9.65 -6.15 -3.31
CA ASP A 32 10.82 -6.99 -3.06
C ASP A 32 11.90 -6.28 -2.22
N ARG A 33 11.88 -4.95 -2.20
CA ARG A 33 12.86 -4.09 -1.50
C ARG A 33 12.39 -3.60 -0.13
N LEU A 34 11.16 -3.93 0.27
CA LEU A 34 10.64 -3.51 1.58
C LEU A 34 11.45 -4.12 2.73
N THR A 35 11.71 -3.31 3.73
CA THR A 35 12.23 -3.77 5.03
C THR A 35 11.13 -4.49 5.81
N ASP A 36 11.51 -5.21 6.87
CA ASP A 36 10.54 -5.89 7.72
C ASP A 36 9.56 -4.91 8.40
N ASP A 37 10.03 -3.70 8.75
CA ASP A 37 9.19 -2.65 9.34
C ASP A 37 8.19 -2.10 8.31
N GLN A 38 8.65 -1.79 7.09
CA GLN A 38 7.76 -1.34 6.01
C GLN A 38 6.74 -2.42 5.64
N LEU A 39 7.14 -3.69 5.68
CA LEU A 39 6.23 -4.81 5.44
C LEU A 39 5.19 -4.93 6.57
N ALA A 40 5.55 -4.62 7.81
CA ALA A 40 4.63 -4.53 8.95
C ALA A 40 3.63 -3.41 8.78
N ASP A 41 4.10 -2.23 8.38
CA ASP A 41 3.24 -1.08 8.11
C ASP A 41 2.28 -1.37 6.95
N LEU A 42 2.73 -2.09 5.91
CA LEU A 42 1.88 -2.53 4.81
C LEU A 42 0.85 -3.58 5.24
N ASP A 43 1.23 -4.63 5.98
CA ASP A 43 0.28 -5.64 6.49
C ASP A 43 -0.82 -4.97 7.32
N ASP A 44 -0.43 -4.01 8.15
CA ASP A 44 -1.34 -3.28 9.02
C ASP A 44 -2.24 -2.31 8.25
N LEU A 45 -1.70 -1.54 7.29
CA LEU A 45 -2.47 -0.68 6.39
C LEU A 45 -3.51 -1.48 5.59
N LEU A 46 -3.14 -2.68 5.12
CA LEU A 46 -4.04 -3.56 4.35
C LEU A 46 -5.19 -4.13 5.18
N ARG A 47 -5.25 -3.88 6.50
CA ARG A 47 -6.41 -4.21 7.35
C ARG A 47 -7.51 -3.17 7.28
N CYS A 48 -7.23 -1.98 6.75
CA CYS A 48 -8.23 -0.95 6.51
C CYS A 48 -9.15 -1.31 5.32
N ASP A 49 -10.30 -0.64 5.26
CA ASP A 49 -11.22 -0.73 4.14
C ASP A 49 -10.63 -0.13 2.86
N ASP A 50 -10.98 -0.73 1.72
CA ASP A 50 -10.48 -0.34 0.40
C ASP A 50 -10.71 1.15 0.10
N TYR A 51 -11.87 1.69 0.48
CA TYR A 51 -12.21 3.10 0.28
C TYR A 51 -11.33 4.04 1.13
N ASP A 52 -10.99 3.64 2.35
CA ASP A 52 -10.14 4.43 3.24
C ASP A 52 -8.70 4.45 2.73
N ILE A 53 -8.19 3.28 2.31
CA ILE A 53 -6.85 3.17 1.72
C ILE A 53 -6.79 4.04 0.45
N TRP A 54 -7.77 3.91 -0.44
CA TRP A 54 -7.84 4.70 -1.66
C TRP A 54 -7.91 6.20 -1.39
N ALA A 55 -8.72 6.64 -0.41
CA ALA A 55 -8.83 8.05 -0.06
C ALA A 55 -7.50 8.63 0.49
N MET A 56 -6.72 7.84 1.23
CA MET A 56 -5.37 8.24 1.67
C MET A 56 -4.38 8.31 0.50
N VAL A 57 -4.42 7.32 -0.39
CA VAL A 57 -3.51 7.23 -1.56
C VAL A 57 -3.79 8.34 -2.59
N ASN A 58 -5.06 8.66 -2.83
CA ASN A 58 -5.46 9.68 -3.79
C ASN A 58 -5.46 11.12 -3.23
N GLY A 59 -5.20 11.28 -1.93
CA GLY A 59 -5.11 12.57 -1.24
C GLY A 59 -6.45 13.18 -0.80
N SER A 60 -7.57 12.47 -0.95
CA SER A 60 -8.89 12.92 -0.49
C SER A 60 -9.07 12.81 1.03
N LYS A 61 -8.25 11.99 1.70
CA LYS A 61 -8.20 11.83 3.16
C LYS A 61 -6.76 11.95 3.65
N ALA A 62 -6.55 12.63 4.76
CA ALA A 62 -5.23 12.70 5.40
C ALA A 62 -4.86 11.37 6.05
N CYS A 63 -3.59 10.99 5.97
CA CYS A 63 -3.05 9.87 6.73
C CYS A 63 -2.63 10.37 8.13
N GLU A 64 -3.40 10.00 9.15
CA GLU A 64 -3.16 10.42 10.54
C GLU A 64 -2.09 9.57 11.24
N ALA A 65 -1.91 8.31 10.82
CA ALA A 65 -0.91 7.42 11.40
C ALA A 65 0.48 7.73 10.82
N ASP A 66 1.38 8.27 11.64
CA ASP A 66 2.75 8.63 11.23
C ASP A 66 3.50 7.47 10.57
N ARG A 67 3.34 6.25 11.10
CA ARG A 67 3.98 5.04 10.55
C ARG A 67 3.56 4.71 9.12
N TRP A 68 2.34 5.07 8.71
CA TRP A 68 1.85 4.79 7.36
C TRP A 68 2.26 5.86 6.35
N LYS A 69 2.75 7.02 6.79
CA LYS A 69 3.05 8.15 5.88
C LYS A 69 4.06 7.77 4.80
N GLU A 70 5.10 7.03 5.17
CA GLU A 70 6.08 6.55 4.19
C GLU A 70 5.45 5.58 3.19
N MET A 71 4.64 4.62 3.67
CA MET A 71 3.97 3.64 2.82
C MET A 71 2.95 4.30 1.87
N ILE A 72 2.15 5.24 2.36
CA ILE A 72 1.26 6.06 1.53
C ILE A 72 2.06 6.88 0.52
N GLY A 73 3.23 7.39 0.91
CA GLY A 73 4.19 8.01 0.00
C GLY A 73 4.59 7.08 -1.15
N LEU A 74 4.97 5.84 -0.86
CA LEU A 74 5.33 4.84 -1.87
C LEU A 74 4.13 4.46 -2.77
N LEU A 75 2.93 4.28 -2.20
CA LEU A 75 1.72 3.94 -2.95
C LEU A 75 1.23 5.09 -3.84
N SER A 76 1.39 6.33 -3.39
CA SER A 76 0.96 7.53 -4.12
C SER A 76 1.94 7.96 -5.23
N GLN A 77 3.11 7.30 -5.36
CA GLN A 77 4.06 7.56 -6.45
C GLN A 77 3.43 7.27 -7.81
N ARG A 78 2.94 8.35 -8.43
CA ARG A 78 2.46 8.34 -9.82
C ARG A 78 3.57 7.85 -10.75
N ALA A 79 3.18 7.11 -11.77
CA ALA A 79 4.04 6.84 -12.91
C ALA A 79 4.61 8.14 -13.46
N PRO A 80 5.93 8.26 -13.67
CA PRO A 80 6.43 9.26 -14.60
C PRO A 80 5.93 8.85 -15.99
N GLY A 81 4.84 9.47 -16.46
CA GLY A 81 4.27 9.25 -17.79
C GLY A 81 2.78 8.94 -17.78
N ALA A 82 1.97 9.99 -17.74
CA ALA A 82 0.68 10.08 -18.42
C ALA A 82 0.62 11.45 -19.10
#